data_AF-A0A1H1HJJ9-F1
#
_entry.id   AF-A0A1H1HJJ9-F1
#
_cell.length_a   1.000
_cell.length_b   1.000
_cell.length_c   1.000
_cell.angle_alpha   90.00
_cell.angle_beta   90.00
_cell.angle_gamma   90.00
#
_symmetry.space_group_name_H-M   'P 1'
#
loop_
_entity.id
_entity.type
_entity.pdbx_description
1 polymer ?
#
loop_
_entity_poly.entity_id
_entity_poly.type
_entity_poly.pdbx_seq_one_letter_code
_entity_poly.pdbx_strand_id
1 'polypeptide(L)'
;MSERTDVDHETGIAVTFHPQKWTDTSAQAHEWNRKQLIPAPERDPVTYVVPLADGTDEAGTVYPDESYEANQLQDHPEAPTWVQEWDDPYYVTTELNEE
;
A
#
# COMPACT_ATOMS: atom_id res chain seq x y z
N MET A 1 26.97 -10.71 27.50
CA MET A 1 25.65 -10.33 26.94
C MET A 1 25.92 -10.09 25.47
N SER A 2 25.66 -11.09 24.63
CA SER A 2 25.91 -10.97 23.20
C SER A 2 24.61 -10.52 22.57
N GLU A 3 24.58 -9.26 22.16
CA GLU A 3 23.54 -8.68 21.32
C GLU A 3 23.58 -9.45 19.99
N ARG A 4 22.67 -10.41 19.83
CA ARG A 4 22.38 -10.98 18.52
C ARG A 4 21.55 -9.93 17.80
N THR A 5 22.19 -9.06 17.04
CA THR A 5 21.53 -8.39 15.92
C THR A 5 21.37 -9.45 14.83
N ASP A 6 20.42 -10.33 15.07
CA ASP A 6 19.76 -11.09 14.02
C ASP A 6 18.96 -10.04 13.25
N VAL A 7 19.61 -9.45 12.23
CA VAL A 7 18.87 -8.70 11.24
C VAL A 7 18.21 -9.79 10.42
N ASP A 8 17.01 -10.16 10.87
CA ASP A 8 16.07 -11.08 10.24
C ASP A 8 15.84 -10.56 8.82
N HIS A 9 16.66 -11.01 7.88
CA HIS A 9 16.51 -10.73 6.45
C HIS A 9 15.58 -11.76 5.78
N GLU A 10 14.81 -12.49 6.58
CA GLU A 10 14.04 -13.65 6.13
C GLU A 10 12.52 -13.44 6.30
N THR A 11 12.06 -12.35 6.93
CA THR A 11 10.64 -11.97 7.02
C THR A 11 10.42 -10.49 6.71
N GLY A 12 9.63 -10.19 5.67
CA GLY A 12 9.27 -8.83 5.25
C GLY A 12 7.76 -8.66 5.16
N ILE A 13 7.29 -7.42 4.92
CA ILE A 13 5.88 -7.18 4.58
C ILE A 13 5.77 -6.93 3.09
N ALA A 14 5.00 -7.78 2.41
CA ALA A 14 4.60 -7.55 1.03
C ALA A 14 3.52 -6.49 1.01
N VAL A 15 3.85 -5.34 0.44
CA VAL A 15 2.99 -4.17 0.32
C VAL A 15 2.50 -4.08 -1.10
N THR A 16 1.18 -4.20 -1.32
CA THR A 16 0.58 -4.03 -2.65
C THR A 16 -0.11 -2.68 -2.73
N PHE A 17 0.39 -1.84 -3.63
CA PHE A 17 -0.15 -0.52 -3.93
C PHE A 17 -1.17 -0.61 -5.06
N HIS A 18 -2.38 -0.12 -4.80
CA HIS A 18 -3.49 -0.11 -5.76
C HIS A 18 -3.81 1.33 -6.19
N PRO A 19 -3.28 1.80 -7.33
CA PRO A 19 -3.57 3.14 -7.83
C PRO A 19 -5.04 3.26 -8.25
N GLN A 20 -5.68 4.37 -7.91
CA GLN A 20 -7.07 4.66 -8.25
C GLN A 20 -7.19 6.01 -8.95
N LYS A 21 -8.34 6.24 -9.59
CA LYS A 21 -8.67 7.51 -10.25
C LYS A 21 -10.11 7.87 -10.03
N TRP A 22 -10.36 9.17 -9.87
CA TRP A 22 -11.73 9.69 -9.90
C TRP A 22 -12.27 9.64 -11.32
N THR A 23 -13.37 8.91 -11.52
CA THR A 23 -14.12 8.95 -12.78
C THR A 23 -15.44 9.68 -12.60
N ASP A 24 -15.74 10.57 -13.55
CA ASP A 24 -17.06 11.16 -13.74
C ASP A 24 -17.90 10.17 -14.55
N THR A 25 -18.57 9.23 -13.87
CA THR A 25 -19.44 8.28 -14.55
C THR A 25 -20.69 9.03 -15.06
N SER A 26 -20.68 9.44 -16.33
CA SER A 26 -21.84 10.09 -16.98
C SER A 26 -22.96 9.08 -17.30
N ALA A 27 -22.72 7.79 -17.06
CA ALA A 27 -23.60 6.69 -17.45
C ALA A 27 -24.44 6.22 -16.26
N GLN A 28 -25.41 7.03 -15.86
CA GLN A 28 -26.80 6.64 -15.57
C GLN A 28 -27.51 7.86 -14.96
N ALA A 29 -28.27 8.53 -15.83
CA ALA A 29 -29.04 9.73 -15.54
C ALA A 29 -30.20 9.44 -14.58
N HIS A 30 -29.91 9.09 -13.32
CA HIS A 30 -30.84 9.19 -12.18
C HIS A 30 -30.13 9.34 -10.83
N GLU A 31 -28.80 9.20 -10.76
CA GLU A 31 -28.03 9.44 -9.53
C GLU A 31 -27.11 10.64 -9.72
N TRP A 32 -27.54 11.78 -9.19
CA TRP A 32 -26.78 13.02 -9.27
C TRP A 32 -25.39 12.84 -8.64
N ASN A 33 -24.32 13.09 -9.42
CA ASN A 33 -22.98 13.49 -8.93
C ASN A 33 -22.17 12.49 -8.07
N ARG A 34 -22.26 11.18 -8.28
CA ARG A 34 -21.29 10.27 -7.62
C ARG A 34 -20.03 10.12 -8.47
N LYS A 35 -18.98 10.89 -8.13
CA LYS A 35 -17.61 10.53 -8.50
C LYS A 35 -17.31 9.16 -7.90
N GLN A 36 -16.86 8.22 -8.72
CA GLN A 36 -16.45 6.88 -8.27
C GLN A 36 -14.93 6.77 -8.33
N LEU A 37 -14.35 6.07 -7.36
CA LEU A 37 -12.98 5.60 -7.43
C LEU A 37 -12.98 4.30 -8.24
N ILE A 38 -12.20 4.28 -9.31
CA ILE A 38 -11.93 3.08 -10.11
C ILE A 38 -10.43 2.81 -10.10
N PRO A 39 -9.98 1.58 -10.35
CA PRO A 39 -8.57 1.31 -10.60
C PRO A 39 -8.03 2.21 -11.71
N ALA A 40 -6.84 2.75 -11.50
CA ALA A 40 -6.17 3.63 -12.47
C ALA A 40 -5.87 2.84 -13.76
N PRO A 41 -6.49 3.18 -14.91
CA PRO A 41 -6.29 2.40 -16.14
C PRO A 41 -4.88 2.57 -16.72
N GLU A 42 -4.12 3.58 -16.26
CA GLU A 42 -2.75 3.82 -16.69
C GLU A 42 -1.69 3.01 -15.92
N ARG A 43 -2.07 2.38 -14.80
CA ARG A 43 -1.13 1.64 -13.93
C ARG A 43 -1.80 0.42 -13.27
N ASP A 44 -1.18 -0.74 -13.41
CA ASP A 44 -1.54 -1.92 -12.63
C ASP A 44 -1.07 -1.78 -11.17
N PRO A 45 -1.70 -2.51 -10.23
CA PRO A 45 -1.19 -2.65 -8.88
C PRO A 45 0.24 -3.19 -8.87
N VAL A 46 1.04 -2.77 -7.90
CA VAL A 46 2.42 -3.22 -7.74
C VAL A 46 2.68 -3.67 -6.32
N THR A 47 3.44 -4.75 -6.19
CA THR A 47 3.88 -5.28 -4.90
C THR A 47 5.36 -4.99 -4.71
N TYR A 48 5.73 -4.50 -3.53
CA TYR A 48 7.11 -4.32 -3.07
C TYR A 48 7.24 -4.80 -1.63
N VAL A 49 8.46 -5.10 -1.20
CA VAL A 49 8.71 -5.62 0.15
C VAL A 49 9.32 -4.50 1.00
N VAL A 50 8.77 -4.30 2.19
CA VAL A 50 9.34 -3.42 3.22
C VAL A 50 9.84 -4.25 4.41
N PRO A 51 10.79 -3.75 5.20
CA PRO A 51 11.21 -4.42 6.42
C PRO A 51 10.02 -4.67 7.36
N LEU A 52 10.03 -5.79 8.07
CA LEU A 52 8.95 -6.14 9.00
C LEU A 52 8.64 -5.02 9.98
N ALA A 53 9.69 -4.41 10.54
CA ALA A 53 9.60 -3.31 11.50
C ALA A 53 8.86 -2.06 10.97
N ASP A 54 8.88 -1.84 9.65
CA ASP A 54 8.21 -0.69 9.02
C ASP A 54 6.76 -1.00 8.66
N GLY A 55 6.39 -2.28 8.49
CA GLY A 55 5.03 -2.72 8.15
C GLY A 55 4.21 -3.28 9.31
N THR A 56 4.70 -3.16 10.55
CA THR A 56 4.04 -3.65 11.77
C THR A 56 3.94 -2.58 12.85
N ASP A 57 2.93 -2.69 13.71
CA ASP A 57 2.79 -1.86 14.91
C ASP A 57 3.78 -2.22 16.04
N GLU A 58 3.72 -1.48 17.15
CA GLU A 58 4.57 -1.71 18.34
C GLU A 58 4.39 -3.11 18.97
N ALA A 59 3.29 -3.80 18.66
CA ALA A 59 3.03 -5.17 19.11
C ALA A 59 3.51 -6.23 18.10
N GLY A 60 4.06 -5.82 16.95
CA GLY A 60 4.47 -6.71 15.87
C GLY A 60 3.30 -7.19 15.00
N THR A 61 2.15 -6.51 15.05
CA THR A 61 1.00 -6.84 14.21
C THR A 61 1.14 -6.13 12.88
N VAL A 62 0.99 -6.84 11.76
CA VAL A 62 0.95 -6.25 10.42
C VAL A 62 -0.16 -5.21 10.35
N TYR A 63 0.13 -4.06 9.72
CA TYR A 63 -0.90 -3.05 9.55
C TYR A 63 -2.13 -3.62 8.82
N PRO A 64 -3.35 -3.20 9.18
CA PRO A 64 -4.53 -3.65 8.46
C PRO A 64 -4.57 -3.04 7.06
N ASP A 65 -5.14 -3.79 6.12
CA ASP A 65 -5.39 -3.31 4.76
C ASP A 65 -6.16 -2.00 4.76
N GLU A 66 -5.81 -1.10 3.82
CA GLU A 66 -6.43 0.20 3.62
C GLU A 66 -6.36 1.14 4.85
N SER A 67 -5.58 0.77 5.88
CA SER A 67 -5.40 1.59 7.07
C SER A 67 -4.55 2.83 6.78
N TYR A 68 -4.64 3.81 7.69
CA TYR A 68 -3.83 5.01 7.59
C TYR A 68 -2.34 4.66 7.62
N GLU A 69 -1.94 3.79 8.56
CA GLU A 69 -0.56 3.32 8.72
C GLU A 69 -0.06 2.55 7.48
N ALA A 70 -0.87 1.63 6.92
CA ALA A 70 -0.50 0.90 5.71
C ALA A 70 -0.33 1.84 4.50
N ASN A 71 -1.18 2.87 4.37
CA ASN A 71 -1.06 3.84 3.29
C ASN A 71 0.22 4.69 3.40
N GLN A 72 0.78 4.89 4.60
CA GLN A 72 2.07 5.59 4.74
C GLN A 72 3.23 4.81 4.11
N LEU A 73 3.08 3.50 3.86
CA LEU A 73 4.08 2.68 3.18
C LEU A 73 4.27 3.07 1.71
N GLN A 74 3.37 3.87 1.12
CA GLN A 74 3.55 4.45 -0.22
C GLN A 74 4.79 5.37 -0.29
N ASP A 75 5.09 6.10 0.79
CA ASP A 75 6.25 7.01 0.87
C ASP A 75 7.55 6.28 1.30
N HIS A 76 7.50 4.95 1.46
CA HIS A 76 8.64 4.17 1.93
C HIS A 76 9.77 4.17 0.87
N PRO A 77 11.07 4.21 1.26
CA PRO A 77 12.18 4.21 0.32
C PRO A 77 12.26 2.97 -0.58
N GLU A 78 11.72 1.83 -0.11
CA GLU A 78 11.62 0.59 -0.91
C GLU A 78 10.45 0.63 -1.92
N ALA A 79 9.53 1.58 -1.80
CA ALA A 79 8.45 1.74 -2.77
C ALA A 79 9.05 2.23 -4.11
N PRO A 80 8.53 1.79 -5.26
CA PRO A 80 8.94 2.32 -6.55
C PRO A 80 8.77 3.84 -6.62
N THR A 81 9.67 4.56 -7.29
CA THR A 81 9.61 6.03 -7.38
C THR A 81 8.26 6.55 -7.86
N TRP A 82 7.64 5.87 -8.84
CA TRP A 82 6.33 6.28 -9.35
C TRP A 82 5.19 6.08 -8.34
N VAL A 83 5.34 5.15 -7.37
CA VAL A 83 4.40 4.95 -6.26
C VAL A 83 4.55 6.12 -5.30
N GLN A 84 5.78 6.48 -4.92
CA GLN A 84 6.06 7.65 -4.07
C GLN A 84 5.56 8.96 -4.70
N GLU A 85 5.63 9.08 -6.02
CA GLU A 85 5.18 10.26 -6.79
C GLU A 85 3.69 10.23 -7.18
N TRP A 86 2.91 9.23 -6.72
CA TRP A 86 1.50 9.12 -7.07
C TRP A 86 0.65 10.16 -6.32
N ASP A 87 -0.05 11.02 -7.07
CA ASP A 87 -0.86 12.15 -6.52
C ASP A 87 -2.37 11.86 -6.48
N ASP A 88 -2.81 10.84 -7.22
CA ASP A 88 -4.21 10.43 -7.26
C ASP A 88 -4.55 9.50 -6.07
N PRO A 89 -5.85 9.21 -5.81
CA PRO A 89 -6.24 8.29 -4.76
C PRO A 89 -5.61 6.90 -4.92
N TYR A 90 -5.44 6.20 -3.82
CA TYR A 90 -4.92 4.84 -3.78
C TYR A 90 -5.35 4.15 -2.49
N TYR A 91 -5.12 2.84 -2.43
CA TYR A 91 -5.08 2.11 -1.17
C TYR A 91 -3.93 1.10 -1.20
N VAL A 92 -3.48 0.72 -0.01
CA VAL A 92 -2.43 -0.29 0.18
C VAL A 92 -3.01 -1.51 0.89
N THR A 93 -2.60 -2.69 0.47
CA THR A 93 -2.79 -3.94 1.22
C THR A 93 -1.45 -4.49 1.66
N THR A 94 -1.44 -5.19 2.78
CA THR A 94 -0.20 -5.67 3.41
C THR A 94 -0.35 -7.12 3.82
N GLU A 95 0.62 -7.94 3.40
CA GLU A 95 0.68 -9.36 3.72
C GLU A 95 2.06 -9.68 4.30
N LEU A 96 2.10 -10.60 5.28
CA LEU A 96 3.37 -11.10 5.80
C LEU A 96 4.05 -11.93 4.69
N ASN A 97 5.25 -11.56 4.28
CA ASN A 97 6.04 -12.34 3.34
C ASN A 97 6.72 -13.49 4.12
N GLU A 98 6.02 -14.62 4.18
CA GLU A 98 6.53 -15.89 4.73
C GLU A 98 7.27 -16.65 3.61
N GLU A 99 8.55 -16.33 3.34
CA GLU A 99 9.40 -17.13 2.43
C GLU A 99 10.16 -18.24 3.16
#